data_AF-A0A3M1NLS0-F1
#
_entry.id   AF-A0A3M1NLS0-F1
#
_cell.length_a   1.000
_cell.length_b   1.000
_cell.length_c   1.000
_cell.angle_alpha   90.00
_cell.angle_beta   90.00
_cell.angle_gamma   90.00
#
_symmetry.space_group_name_H-M   'P 1'
#
loop_
_entity.id
_entity.type
_entity.pdbx_description
1 polymer ?
#
loop_
_entity_poly.entity_id
_entity_poly.type
_entity_poly.pdbx_seq_one_letter_code
_entity_poly.pdbx_strand_id
1 'polypeptide(L)'
;MPKEKYLDYINTLIDDLKEKSKIKSDAEFARRERWSRQMLHQVRKGEVLLSDYKVIGWAKELGRPTLEPWEIILRHKPMKQSLRETLQELLELARRGLK
;
A
#
# COMPACT_ATOMS: atom_id res chain seq x y z
N MET A 1 -11.37 3.00 12.58
CA MET A 1 -10.94 4.34 12.09
C MET A 1 -10.37 4.24 10.67
N PRO A 2 -10.36 5.31 9.85
CA PRO A 2 -9.83 5.27 8.48
C PRO A 2 -8.40 4.73 8.37
N LYS A 3 -7.55 4.99 9.37
CA LYS A 3 -6.17 4.50 9.43
C LYS A 3 -6.05 2.97 9.53
N GLU A 4 -6.99 2.29 10.19
CA GLU A 4 -6.97 0.82 10.37
C GLU A 4 -7.12 0.10 9.03
N LYS A 5 -8.07 0.53 8.19
CA LYS A 5 -8.27 -0.07 6.86
C LYS A 5 -7.05 0.05 5.95
N TYR A 6 -6.32 1.16 6.04
CA TYR A 6 -5.06 1.30 5.29
C TYR A 6 -4.00 0.34 5.84
N LEU A 7 -3.86 0.24 7.16
CA LEU A 7 -2.90 -0.66 7.79
C LEU A 7 -3.18 -2.13 7.47
N ASP A 8 -4.45 -2.54 7.54
CA ASP A 8 -4.89 -3.89 7.18
C ASP A 8 -4.48 -4.20 5.74
N TYR A 9 -4.73 -3.29 4.81
CA TYR A 9 -4.32 -3.45 3.42
C TYR A 9 -2.80 -3.61 3.26
N ILE A 10 -2.00 -2.79 3.97
CA ILE A 10 -0.53 -2.94 3.94
C ILE A 10 -0.10 -4.31 4.48
N ASN A 11 -0.69 -4.77 5.57
CA ASN A 11 -0.38 -6.09 6.14
C ASN A 11 -0.75 -7.22 5.17
N THR A 12 -1.91 -7.14 4.51
CA THR A 12 -2.30 -8.08 3.46
C THR A 12 -1.30 -8.08 2.31
N LEU A 13 -0.87 -6.91 1.82
CA LEU A 13 0.15 -6.84 0.77
C LEU A 13 1.46 -7.52 1.18
N ILE A 14 1.91 -7.30 2.42
CA ILE A 14 3.14 -7.93 2.94
C ILE A 14 2.99 -9.45 2.97
N ASP A 15 1.87 -9.96 3.48
CA ASP A 15 1.66 -11.40 3.63
C ASP A 15 1.45 -12.09 2.27
N ASP A 16 0.74 -11.48 1.34
CA ASP A 16 0.59 -11.98 -0.04
C ASP A 16 1.95 -12.00 -0.78
N LEU A 17 2.77 -10.96 -0.60
CA LEU A 17 4.11 -10.92 -1.21
C LEU A 17 5.02 -11.99 -0.61
N LYS A 18 4.91 -12.24 0.70
CA LYS A 18 5.62 -13.34 1.36
C LYS A 18 5.21 -14.68 0.77
N GLU A 19 3.90 -14.92 0.64
CA GLU A 19 3.35 -16.14 0.04
C GLU A 19 3.85 -16.34 -1.39
N LYS A 20 3.66 -15.33 -2.26
CA LYS A 20 4.11 -15.34 -3.65
C LYS A 20 5.61 -15.63 -3.80
N SER A 21 6.42 -15.12 -2.86
CA SER A 21 7.89 -15.29 -2.87
C SER A 21 8.37 -16.50 -2.09
N LYS A 22 7.47 -17.30 -1.51
CA LYS A 22 7.80 -18.42 -0.60
C LYS A 22 8.65 -18.00 0.62
N ILE A 23 8.55 -16.74 1.04
CA ILE A 23 9.24 -16.19 2.20
C ILE A 23 8.48 -16.56 3.47
N LYS A 24 9.14 -17.22 4.42
CA LYS A 24 8.45 -17.77 5.61
C LYS A 24 8.46 -16.82 6.82
N SER A 25 9.32 -15.81 6.81
CA SER A 25 9.52 -14.95 7.98
C SER A 25 9.58 -13.47 7.63
N ASP A 26 9.14 -12.65 8.58
CA ASP A 26 9.25 -11.19 8.49
C ASP A 26 10.72 -10.74 8.42
N ALA A 27 11.65 -11.45 9.05
CA ALA A 27 13.07 -11.13 8.97
C ALA A 27 13.66 -11.36 7.57
N GLU A 28 13.14 -12.33 6.83
CA GLU A 28 13.52 -12.58 5.44
C GLU A 28 12.84 -11.58 4.49
N PHE A 29 11.57 -11.25 4.74
CA PHE A 29 10.87 -10.20 3.99
C PHE A 29 11.54 -8.82 4.16
N ALA A 30 11.91 -8.46 5.38
CA ALA A 30 12.65 -7.22 5.65
C ALA A 30 13.96 -7.16 4.86
N ARG A 31 14.69 -8.28 4.76
CA ARG A 31 15.92 -8.36 3.95
C ARG A 31 15.65 -8.19 2.46
N ARG A 32 14.59 -8.82 1.92
CA ARG A 32 14.15 -8.63 0.52
C ARG A 32 13.91 -7.15 0.23
N GLU A 33 13.24 -6.45 1.13
CA GLU A 33 12.90 -5.03 0.99
C GLU A 33 14.04 -4.08 1.37
N ARG A 34 15.23 -4.61 1.74
CA ARG A 34 16.39 -3.85 2.24
C ARG A 34 16.06 -2.98 3.45
N TRP A 35 15.21 -3.49 4.33
CA TRP A 35 14.77 -2.86 5.57
C TRP A 35 15.37 -3.55 6.80
N SER A 36 15.51 -2.79 7.88
CA SER A 36 15.76 -3.37 9.19
C SER A 36 14.50 -4.11 9.68
N ARG A 37 14.69 -5.06 10.62
CA ARG A 37 13.55 -5.73 11.28
C ARG A 37 12.64 -4.74 12.00
N GLN A 38 13.23 -3.71 12.60
CA GLN A 38 12.49 -2.65 13.28
C GLN A 38 11.63 -1.85 12.29
N MET A 39 12.16 -1.50 11.12
CA MET A 39 11.39 -0.78 10.09
C MET A 39 10.15 -1.58 9.66
N LEU A 40 10.30 -2.88 9.37
CA LEU A 40 9.15 -3.72 9.01
C LEU A 40 8.12 -3.80 10.15
N HIS A 41 8.58 -3.91 11.41
CA HIS A 41 7.70 -3.91 12.57
C HIS A 41 6.89 -2.61 12.68
N GLN A 42 7.55 -1.46 12.53
CA GLN A 42 6.91 -0.14 12.57
C GLN A 42 5.90 0.04 11.43
N VAL A 43 6.20 -0.49 10.23
CA VAL A 43 5.25 -0.52 9.10
C VAL A 43 4.03 -1.38 9.44
N ARG A 44 4.20 -2.61 9.96
CA ARG A 44 3.10 -3.49 10.35
C ARG A 44 2.21 -2.96 11.48
N LYS A 45 2.76 -2.06 12.31
CA LYS A 45 2.03 -1.34 13.37
C LYS A 45 1.40 -0.03 12.89
N GLY A 46 1.67 0.40 11.65
CA GLY A 46 1.20 1.68 11.12
C GLY A 46 1.82 2.89 11.81
N GLU A 47 2.99 2.70 12.42
CA GLU A 47 3.83 3.77 13.00
C GLU A 47 4.61 4.48 11.90
N VAL A 48 5.00 3.75 10.85
CA VAL A 48 5.62 4.28 9.64
C VAL A 48 4.70 4.02 8.45
N LEU A 49 4.32 5.08 7.74
CA LEU A 49 3.52 4.99 6.53
C LEU A 49 4.42 4.78 5.30
N LEU A 50 3.99 3.90 4.41
CA LEU A 50 4.69 3.68 3.14
C LEU A 50 4.37 4.80 2.14
N SER A 51 5.31 5.06 1.23
CA SER A 51 5.05 5.91 0.08
C SER A 51 4.03 5.26 -0.85
N ASP A 52 3.22 6.08 -1.52
CA ASP A 52 2.16 5.56 -2.41
C ASP A 52 2.77 4.72 -3.54
N TYR A 53 3.92 5.13 -4.08
CA TYR A 53 4.69 4.37 -5.06
C TYR A 53 5.05 2.96 -4.58
N LYS A 54 5.44 2.80 -3.31
CA LYS A 54 5.77 1.49 -2.74
C LYS A 54 4.55 0.59 -2.68
N VAL A 55 3.42 1.12 -2.21
CA VAL A 55 2.14 0.40 -2.09
C VAL A 55 1.63 -0.04 -3.45
N ILE A 56 1.64 0.87 -4.43
CA ILE A 56 1.22 0.59 -5.80
C ILE A 56 2.16 -0.41 -6.46
N GLY A 57 3.47 -0.28 -6.25
CA GLY A 57 4.47 -1.22 -6.76
C GLY A 57 4.24 -2.65 -6.25
N TRP A 58 3.97 -2.80 -4.95
CA TRP A 58 3.62 -4.08 -4.34
C TRP A 58 2.31 -4.66 -4.87
N ALA A 59 1.26 -3.85 -4.97
CA ALA A 59 -0.02 -4.28 -5.54
C ALA A 59 0.13 -4.74 -7.01
N LYS A 60 0.91 -4.00 -7.81
CA LYS A 60 1.23 -4.37 -9.19
C LYS A 60 2.01 -5.67 -9.27
N GLU A 61 3.00 -5.87 -8.39
CA GLU A 61 3.74 -7.13 -8.32
C GLU A 61 2.81 -8.31 -8.05
N LEU A 62 1.78 -8.14 -7.21
CA LEU A 62 0.76 -9.15 -6.94
C LEU A 62 -0.27 -9.32 -8.06
N GLY A 63 -0.25 -8.49 -9.12
CA GLY A 63 -1.23 -8.53 -10.19
C GLY A 63 -2.59 -7.93 -9.81
N ARG A 64 -2.66 -7.11 -8.75
CA ARG A 64 -3.89 -6.42 -8.37
C ARG A 64 -4.26 -5.36 -9.41
N PRO A 65 -5.56 -5.09 -9.63
CA PRO A 65 -6.01 -4.04 -10.54
C PRO A 65 -5.39 -2.68 -10.16
N THR A 66 -4.91 -1.94 -11.16
CA THR A 66 -4.17 -0.68 -10.95
C THR A 66 -4.91 0.33 -10.05
N LEU A 67 -6.24 0.37 -10.10
CA LEU A 67 -7.05 1.37 -9.39
C LEU A 67 -7.31 1.02 -7.91
N GLU A 68 -7.34 -0.26 -7.55
CA GLU A 68 -7.60 -0.71 -6.18
C GLU A 68 -6.66 -0.06 -5.12
N PRO A 69 -5.31 -0.09 -5.27
CA PRO A 69 -4.43 0.54 -4.30
C PRO A 69 -4.65 2.05 -4.20
N TRP A 70 -4.97 2.74 -5.30
CA TRP A 70 -5.27 4.17 -5.30
C TRP A 70 -6.52 4.49 -4.49
N GLU A 71 -7.58 3.70 -4.66
CA GLU A 71 -8.83 3.89 -3.91
C GLU A 71 -8.62 3.74 -2.40
N ILE A 72 -7.82 2.75 -1.99
CA ILE A 72 -7.51 2.53 -0.57
C ILE A 72 -6.65 3.67 -0.02
N ILE A 73 -5.61 4.10 -0.76
CA ILE A 73 -4.75 5.23 -0.37
C ILE A 73 -5.60 6.48 -0.15
N LEU A 74 -6.44 6.86 -1.12
CA LEU A 74 -7.23 8.09 -1.05
C LEU A 74 -8.25 8.09 0.08
N ARG A 75 -8.89 6.95 0.35
CA ARG A 75 -9.92 6.86 1.40
C ARG A 75 -9.32 6.81 2.80
N HIS A 76 -8.18 6.15 2.97
CA HIS A 76 -7.77 5.65 4.28
C HIS A 76 -6.42 6.17 4.75
N LYS A 77 -5.52 6.57 3.84
CA LYS A 77 -4.23 7.16 4.23
C LYS A 77 -4.43 8.61 4.73
N PRO A 78 -3.86 8.98 5.89
CA PRO A 78 -3.87 10.36 6.35
C PRO A 78 -3.17 11.28 5.33
N MET A 79 -3.87 12.33 4.88
CA MET A 79 -3.35 13.33 3.94
C MET A 79 -4.16 14.63 4.05
N LYS A 80 -3.63 15.73 3.51
CA LYS A 80 -4.37 17.00 3.41
C LYS A 80 -5.61 16.83 2.52
N GLN A 81 -6.72 17.45 2.92
CA GLN A 81 -7.98 17.35 2.18
C GLN A 81 -7.86 17.83 0.73
N SER A 82 -7.18 18.96 0.49
CA SER A 82 -6.95 19.47 -0.88
C SER A 82 -6.20 18.48 -1.77
N LEU A 83 -5.17 17.81 -1.23
CA LEU A 83 -4.42 16.79 -1.97
C LEU A 83 -5.31 15.58 -2.28
N ARG A 84 -6.16 15.18 -1.34
CA ARG A 84 -7.12 14.08 -1.54
C ARG A 84 -8.08 14.39 -2.67
N GLU A 85 -8.66 15.59 -2.68
CA GLU A 85 -9.58 16.05 -3.71
C GLU A 85 -8.92 16.06 -5.09
N THR A 86 -7.72 16.66 -5.22
CA THR A 86 -6.97 16.67 -6.49
C THR A 86 -6.69 15.27 -7.00
N LEU A 87 -6.23 14.35 -6.14
CA LEU A 87 -5.95 12.99 -6.57
C LEU A 87 -7.22 12.19 -6.90
N GLN A 88 -8.33 12.48 -6.24
CA GLN A 88 -9.62 11.85 -6.52
C GLN A 88 -10.17 12.31 -7.88
N GLU A 89 -10.06 13.59 -8.22
CA GLU A 89 -10.39 14.11 -9.55
C GLU A 89 -9.55 13.46 -10.64
N LEU A 90 -8.24 13.34 -10.43
CA LEU A 90 -7.34 12.65 -11.37
C LEU A 90 -7.72 11.18 -11.55
N LEU A 91 -8.10 10.49 -10.47
CA LEU A 91 -8.55 9.09 -10.54
C LEU A 91 -9.88 8.95 -11.31
N GLU A 92 -10.80 9.89 -11.13
CA GLU A 92 -12.06 9.93 -11.86
C GLU A 92 -11.86 10.20 -13.35
N LEU A 93 -10.95 11.11 -13.72
CA LEU A 93 -10.57 11.36 -15.11
C LEU A 93 -9.95 10.11 -15.75
N ALA A 94 -9.03 9.45 -15.07
CA ALA A 94 -8.40 8.22 -15.54
C ALA A 94 -9.44 7.10 -15.78
N ARG A 95 -10.46 6.96 -14.92
CA ARG A 95 -11.56 6.00 -15.11
C ARG A 95 -12.41 6.30 -16.34
N ARG A 96 -12.65 7.58 -16.64
CA ARG A 96 -13.45 7.97 -17.82
C ARG A 96 -12.69 7.76 -19.12
N GLY A 97 -11.38 7.96 -19.14
CA GLY A 97 -10.54 7.74 -20.32
C GLY A 97 -10.24 6.27 -20.64
N LEU A 98 -10.61 5.33 -19.75
CA LEU A 98 -10.52 3.88 -19.96
C LEU A 98 -11.85 3.26 -20.45
N LYS A 99 -12.89 4.07 -20.67
CA LYS A 99 -14.12 3.68 -21.38
C LYS A 99 -14.02 4.01 -22.85
#